data_AF-A0A3M3ZZH5-F1
#
_entry.id   AF-A0A3M3ZZH5-F1
#
_cell.length_a   1.000
_cell.length_b   1.000
_cell.length_c   1.000
_cell.angle_alpha   90.00
_cell.angle_beta   90.00
_cell.angle_gamma   90.00
#
_symmetry.space_group_name_H-M   'P 1'
#
loop_
_entity.id
_entity.type
_entity.pdbx_description
1 polymer ?
#
loop_
_entity_poly.entity_id
_entity_poly.type
_entity_poly.pdbx_seq_one_letter_code
_entity_poly.pdbx_strand_id
1 'polypeptide(L)'
;QAPEHTELENQMSVSAFNQSLAPSTDNAPLAEAKPNTERSGTSSSAQITVGVSFTSQSSQSGPVFSGPPPRPVPDGVRPNPGPPPRPDPTLPDPYYSKQSNEQLAQGLLDNYGAFKGRWPSRSVTPQSVQKMANRPLTGNPSLDPNIRLAKELLRRPGLMQALDRNGSTGALDGRLSKDDISSVVRSDNPLKLNNDKQLVREMLTHFNSLKGGYFSSTIKLRELSARASQALTGNPFTDHLTQLSREVMARSDLRSMMDNVDGWRRDGKISQQELYQLLR
;
A
#
# COMPACT_ATOMS: atom_id res chain seq x y z
N GLN A 1 22.77 28.55 -67.53
CA GLN A 1 24.18 28.42 -67.93
C GLN A 1 24.98 28.25 -66.65
N ALA A 2 25.50 27.05 -66.40
CA ALA A 2 26.45 26.74 -65.33
C ALA A 2 27.85 27.32 -65.69
N PRO A 3 28.83 27.26 -64.76
CA PRO A 3 29.59 26.02 -64.64
C PRO A 3 29.97 25.58 -63.20
N GLU A 4 30.14 24.26 -63.07
CA GLU A 4 30.97 23.51 -62.10
C GLU A 4 32.46 23.92 -62.24
N HIS A 5 33.45 23.63 -61.40
CA HIS A 5 33.82 22.55 -60.47
C HIS A 5 34.90 23.15 -59.53
N THR A 6 35.09 22.64 -58.31
CA THR A 6 36.38 22.07 -57.84
C THR A 6 36.17 21.43 -56.46
N GLU A 7 36.53 20.16 -56.43
CA GLU A 7 36.54 19.17 -55.37
C GLU A 7 37.82 19.32 -54.53
N LEU A 8 37.73 19.19 -53.20
CA LEU A 8 38.86 18.80 -52.36
C LEU A 8 38.37 17.88 -51.24
N GLU A 9 38.94 16.68 -51.31
CA GLU A 9 38.87 15.57 -50.38
C GLU A 9 39.18 15.99 -48.94
N ASN A 10 38.49 15.38 -47.97
CA ASN A 10 39.19 14.91 -46.79
C ASN A 10 38.57 13.62 -46.28
N GLN A 11 39.36 12.56 -46.40
CA GLN A 11 39.06 11.19 -46.00
C GLN A 11 39.41 10.96 -44.52
N MET A 12 38.74 9.95 -43.94
CA MET A 12 39.13 9.13 -42.78
C MET A 12 39.09 9.79 -41.38
N SER A 13 38.32 9.27 -40.41
CA SER A 13 38.69 8.00 -39.76
C SER A 13 37.47 7.26 -39.18
N VAL A 14 37.39 5.98 -39.56
CA VAL A 14 36.58 4.93 -38.94
C VAL A 14 37.42 4.26 -37.86
N SER A 15 36.90 4.15 -36.64
CA SER A 15 37.40 3.21 -35.63
C SER A 15 36.25 2.32 -35.19
N ALA A 16 36.19 1.15 -35.81
CA ALA A 16 35.47 -0.01 -35.31
C ALA A 16 36.37 -0.74 -34.32
N PHE A 17 35.90 -0.98 -33.11
CA PHE A 17 36.38 -2.08 -32.27
C PHE A 17 35.17 -2.81 -31.69
N ASN A 18 34.81 -3.90 -32.36
CA ASN A 18 34.02 -4.99 -31.82
C ASN A 18 34.96 -5.89 -31.02
N GLN A 19 34.64 -6.18 -29.75
CA GLN A 19 34.91 -7.48 -29.14
C GLN A 19 33.77 -7.85 -28.18
N SER A 20 33.05 -8.91 -28.55
CA SER A 20 32.11 -9.65 -27.72
C SER A 20 32.89 -10.53 -26.73
N LEU A 21 32.39 -10.70 -25.50
CA LEU A 21 32.70 -11.86 -24.65
C LEU A 21 31.64 -11.99 -23.54
N ALA A 22 30.90 -13.08 -23.58
CA ALA A 22 30.21 -13.74 -22.47
C ALA A 22 30.20 -15.25 -22.81
N PRO A 23 29.95 -16.20 -21.88
CA PRO A 23 29.99 -16.16 -20.41
C PRO A 23 30.97 -17.23 -19.85
N SER A 24 31.33 -17.17 -18.57
CA SER A 24 31.98 -18.31 -17.88
C SER A 24 31.22 -18.65 -16.60
N THR A 25 30.67 -19.86 -16.60
CA THR A 25 30.14 -20.61 -15.46
C THR A 25 31.25 -21.38 -14.73
N ASP A 26 30.92 -21.76 -13.49
CA ASP A 26 31.52 -22.79 -12.63
C ASP A 26 32.86 -22.53 -11.93
N ASN A 27 32.79 -22.39 -10.60
CA ASN A 27 33.14 -23.47 -9.67
C ASN A 27 32.88 -23.06 -8.19
N ALA A 28 32.07 -23.85 -7.50
CA ALA A 28 32.05 -24.03 -6.04
C ALA A 28 32.75 -25.38 -5.71
N PRO A 29 32.79 -25.92 -4.47
CA PRO A 29 32.66 -25.36 -3.11
C PRO A 29 33.79 -25.84 -2.13
N LEU A 30 33.94 -25.23 -0.95
CA LEU A 30 34.57 -25.84 0.25
C LEU A 30 34.04 -25.10 1.50
N ALA A 31 33.08 -25.66 2.24
CA ALA A 31 33.21 -26.66 3.32
C ALA A 31 33.50 -26.05 4.71
N GLU A 32 32.45 -26.11 5.54
CA GLU A 32 32.40 -26.46 6.98
C GLU A 32 33.49 -25.98 7.97
N ALA A 33 33.05 -25.21 8.98
CA ALA A 33 33.55 -25.34 10.36
C ALA A 33 32.60 -24.72 11.41
N LYS A 34 31.84 -25.57 12.10
CA LYS A 34 31.49 -25.50 13.54
C LYS A 34 32.01 -26.83 14.13
N PRO A 35 32.37 -27.00 15.43
CA PRO A 35 31.69 -26.42 16.60
C PRO A 35 32.63 -26.03 17.77
N ASN A 36 32.10 -25.38 18.83
CA ASN A 36 32.21 -25.91 20.20
C ASN A 36 31.44 -25.10 21.24
N THR A 37 31.03 -25.86 22.26
CA THR A 37 30.12 -25.60 23.38
C THR A 37 30.93 -25.51 24.68
N GLU A 38 30.36 -24.81 25.68
CA GLU A 38 30.72 -24.73 27.12
C GLU A 38 32.01 -23.95 27.46
N ARG A 39 32.07 -23.10 28.52
CA ARG A 39 31.63 -23.37 29.89
C ARG A 39 31.44 -22.08 30.73
N SER A 40 30.52 -22.24 31.66
CA SER A 40 30.12 -21.50 32.88
C SER A 40 31.05 -20.49 33.56
N GLY A 41 30.43 -19.43 34.09
CA GLY A 41 30.87 -18.64 35.24
C GLY A 41 29.68 -18.28 36.13
N THR A 42 29.72 -18.78 37.37
CA THR A 42 28.73 -18.74 38.46
C THR A 42 28.59 -17.36 39.13
N SER A 43 27.41 -17.04 39.70
CA SER A 43 27.25 -16.41 41.04
C SER A 43 25.79 -16.39 41.50
N SER A 44 25.60 -16.56 42.81
CA SER A 44 24.41 -17.04 43.51
C SER A 44 23.52 -15.96 44.15
N SER A 45 22.26 -16.37 44.38
CA SER A 45 21.41 -16.15 45.57
C SER A 45 20.92 -14.75 45.98
N ALA A 46 19.59 -14.57 46.01
CA ALA A 46 18.84 -14.25 47.24
C ALA A 46 17.32 -14.34 47.00
N GLN A 47 16.63 -15.10 47.85
CA GLN A 47 15.17 -15.13 48.00
C GLN A 47 14.71 -13.95 48.87
N ILE A 48 13.58 -13.32 48.53
CA ILE A 48 12.66 -12.72 49.53
C ILE A 48 11.22 -13.00 49.12
N THR A 49 10.55 -13.75 49.99
CA THR A 49 9.11 -14.01 50.05
C THR A 49 8.42 -12.85 50.78
N VAL A 50 7.38 -12.25 50.19
CA VAL A 50 6.28 -11.63 50.95
C VAL A 50 4.98 -11.86 50.16
N GLY A 51 4.10 -12.68 50.72
CA GLY A 51 2.75 -12.88 50.21
C GLY A 51 1.84 -11.74 50.66
N VAL A 52 0.85 -11.41 49.83
CA VAL A 52 -0.35 -10.73 50.31
C VAL A 52 -1.56 -11.25 49.53
N SER A 53 -2.41 -12.00 50.22
CA SER A 53 -3.76 -12.35 49.83
C SER A 53 -4.71 -11.20 50.22
N PHE A 54 -5.62 -10.82 49.34
CA PHE A 54 -6.80 -10.02 49.73
C PHE A 54 -8.07 -10.57 49.08
N THR A 55 -8.88 -11.20 49.92
CA THR A 55 -10.32 -11.38 49.74
C THR A 55 -11.03 -10.07 50.06
N SER A 56 -12.02 -9.66 49.26
CA SER A 56 -13.19 -8.92 49.75
C SER A 56 -14.32 -8.92 48.72
N GLN A 57 -15.51 -9.34 49.19
CA GLN A 57 -16.80 -9.21 48.51
C GLN A 57 -17.45 -7.85 48.86
N SER A 58 -18.28 -7.35 47.92
CA SER A 58 -19.48 -6.47 48.07
C SER A 58 -19.32 -5.10 48.78
N SER A 59 -19.74 -3.96 48.21
CA SER A 59 -21.16 -3.61 47.94
C SER A 59 -21.35 -2.33 47.07
N GLN A 60 -22.35 -2.38 46.17
CA GLN A 60 -23.36 -1.37 45.68
C GLN A 60 -22.97 0.12 45.44
N SER A 61 -23.40 0.82 44.37
CA SER A 61 -24.81 1.14 44.02
C SER A 61 -24.96 1.82 42.64
N GLY A 62 -26.04 1.53 41.89
CA GLY A 62 -26.53 2.25 40.70
C GLY A 62 -27.74 1.55 40.06
N PRO A 63 -28.77 2.25 39.55
CA PRO A 63 -30.18 1.83 39.67
C PRO A 63 -30.60 0.69 38.73
N VAL A 64 -31.33 -0.28 39.30
CA VAL A 64 -32.00 -1.38 38.60
C VAL A 64 -33.40 -0.91 38.20
N PHE A 65 -33.68 -0.89 36.90
CA PHE A 65 -35.03 -0.70 36.36
C PHE A 65 -35.77 -2.04 36.47
N SER A 66 -36.74 -2.15 37.39
CA SER A 66 -37.53 -3.35 37.65
C SER A 66 -38.57 -3.59 36.55
N GLY A 67 -38.21 -4.39 35.56
CA GLY A 67 -39.20 -5.04 34.68
C GLY A 67 -39.93 -6.18 35.41
N PRO A 68 -41.17 -6.53 35.00
CA PRO A 68 -41.92 -7.62 35.62
C PRO A 68 -41.18 -8.97 35.46
N PRO A 69 -41.34 -9.92 36.41
CA PRO A 69 -40.60 -11.18 36.37
C PRO A 69 -40.93 -11.97 35.10
N PRO A 70 -39.93 -12.59 34.44
CA PRO A 70 -40.18 -13.43 33.28
C PRO A 70 -41.01 -14.65 33.70
N ARG A 71 -42.06 -14.92 32.92
CA ARG A 71 -42.88 -16.13 33.05
C ARG A 71 -42.00 -17.38 32.90
N PRO A 72 -42.15 -18.41 33.75
CA PRO A 72 -41.39 -19.65 33.60
C PRO A 72 -41.63 -20.27 32.22
N VAL A 73 -40.54 -20.56 31.50
CA VAL A 73 -40.59 -21.36 30.27
C VAL A 73 -40.77 -22.84 30.63
N PRO A 74 -41.58 -23.62 29.88
CA PRO A 74 -41.73 -25.05 30.11
C PRO A 74 -40.38 -25.79 29.96
N ASP A 75 -40.15 -26.78 30.81
CA ASP A 75 -38.98 -27.65 30.73
C ASP A 75 -38.86 -28.31 29.35
N GLY A 76 -37.69 -28.14 28.72
CA GLY A 76 -37.34 -28.78 27.44
C GLY A 76 -37.18 -27.84 26.24
N VAL A 77 -37.48 -26.55 26.35
CA VAL A 77 -37.24 -25.59 25.27
C VAL A 77 -35.92 -24.86 25.51
N ARG A 78 -34.87 -25.25 24.77
CA ARG A 78 -33.68 -24.40 24.65
C ARG A 78 -34.11 -23.05 24.06
N PRO A 79 -33.84 -21.90 24.71
CA PRO A 79 -34.07 -20.62 24.06
C PRO A 79 -33.30 -20.60 22.75
N ASN A 80 -33.98 -20.31 21.64
CA ASN A 80 -33.35 -20.15 20.34
C ASN A 80 -32.23 -19.12 20.52
N PRO A 81 -30.95 -19.48 20.30
CA PRO A 81 -29.89 -18.50 20.33
C PRO A 81 -30.28 -17.45 19.29
N GLY A 82 -30.58 -16.24 19.74
CA GLY A 82 -30.88 -15.15 18.83
C GLY A 82 -29.79 -15.08 17.75
N PRO A 83 -30.11 -14.57 16.54
CA PRO A 83 -29.14 -14.47 15.47
C PRO A 83 -27.83 -13.89 16.03
N PRO A 84 -26.66 -14.51 15.73
CA PRO A 84 -25.40 -14.10 16.32
C PRO A 84 -25.25 -12.59 16.16
N PRO A 85 -24.80 -11.87 17.21
CA PRO A 85 -24.73 -10.42 17.18
C PRO A 85 -24.01 -10.00 15.91
N ARG A 86 -24.70 -9.21 15.08
CA ARG A 86 -24.12 -8.65 13.86
C ARG A 86 -22.90 -7.86 14.33
N PRO A 87 -21.66 -8.26 14.00
CA PRO A 87 -20.52 -7.64 14.64
C PRO A 87 -20.47 -6.20 14.15
N ASP A 88 -20.56 -5.28 15.10
CA ASP A 88 -20.61 -3.85 14.86
C ASP A 88 -19.42 -3.45 13.96
N PRO A 89 -19.65 -2.83 12.79
CA PRO A 89 -18.58 -2.33 11.92
C PRO A 89 -17.65 -1.31 12.60
N THR A 90 -17.90 -0.91 13.84
CA THR A 90 -17.15 0.12 14.56
C THR A 90 -15.97 -0.39 15.39
N LEU A 91 -15.95 -1.64 15.89
CA LEU A 91 -14.86 -2.15 16.75
C LEU A 91 -13.66 -2.78 15.99
N PRO A 92 -12.44 -2.22 16.07
CA PRO A 92 -11.21 -2.77 15.48
C PRO A 92 -11.05 -4.27 15.77
N ASP A 93 -10.71 -5.08 14.75
CA ASP A 93 -10.46 -6.51 15.02
C ASP A 93 -9.12 -6.65 15.78
N PRO A 94 -9.06 -7.39 16.90
CA PRO A 94 -7.85 -7.46 17.73
C PRO A 94 -6.58 -7.98 17.03
N TYR A 95 -6.75 -8.73 15.94
CA TYR A 95 -5.66 -9.30 15.15
C TYR A 95 -5.36 -8.44 13.92
N TYR A 96 -6.37 -8.19 13.06
CA TYR A 96 -6.16 -7.48 11.80
C TYR A 96 -5.89 -5.98 11.98
N SER A 97 -6.39 -5.34 13.04
CA SER A 97 -6.11 -3.92 13.30
C SER A 97 -4.63 -3.60 13.52
N LYS A 98 -3.85 -4.58 13.99
CA LYS A 98 -2.41 -4.44 14.24
C LYS A 98 -1.57 -4.69 13.00
N GLN A 99 -2.17 -5.19 11.92
CA GLN A 99 -1.46 -5.51 10.70
C GLN A 99 -1.16 -4.25 9.89
N SER A 100 -0.05 -4.28 9.16
CA SER A 100 0.28 -3.25 8.19
C SER A 100 -0.66 -3.32 6.98
N ASN A 101 -0.66 -2.26 6.17
CA ASN A 101 -1.48 -2.22 4.95
C ASN A 101 -1.05 -3.29 3.95
N GLU A 102 0.26 -3.58 3.88
CA GLU A 102 0.86 -4.62 3.07
C GLU A 102 0.45 -6.01 3.55
N GLN A 103 0.41 -6.24 4.86
CA GLN A 103 -0.04 -7.51 5.43
C GLN A 103 -1.52 -7.77 5.13
N LEU A 104 -2.36 -6.74 5.19
CA LEU A 104 -3.77 -6.84 4.80
C LEU A 104 -3.93 -7.09 3.28
N ALA A 105 -3.17 -6.38 2.46
CA ALA A 105 -3.13 -6.59 1.02
C ALA A 105 -2.66 -8.01 0.66
N GLN A 106 -1.63 -8.50 1.34
CA GLN A 106 -1.12 -9.87 1.18
C GLN A 106 -2.18 -10.89 1.61
N GLY A 107 -2.85 -10.68 2.74
CA GLY A 107 -3.95 -11.55 3.17
C GLY A 107 -5.10 -11.62 2.15
N LEU A 108 -5.40 -10.49 1.49
CA LEU A 108 -6.37 -10.44 0.39
C LEU A 108 -5.86 -11.20 -0.84
N LEU A 109 -4.57 -11.10 -1.16
CA LEU A 109 -3.93 -11.79 -2.28
C LEU A 109 -3.93 -13.31 -2.07
N ASP A 110 -3.57 -13.76 -0.87
CA ASP A 110 -3.51 -15.18 -0.50
C ASP A 110 -4.91 -15.81 -0.56
N ASN A 111 -5.92 -15.07 -0.12
CA ASN A 111 -7.31 -15.52 -0.08
C ASN A 111 -8.14 -15.00 -1.25
N TYR A 112 -7.52 -14.54 -2.35
CA TYR A 112 -8.18 -13.84 -3.45
C TYR A 112 -9.42 -14.59 -3.98
N GLY A 113 -9.33 -15.92 -4.03
CA GLY A 113 -10.41 -16.79 -4.47
C GLY A 113 -11.69 -16.66 -3.64
N ALA A 114 -11.58 -16.45 -2.33
CA ALA A 114 -12.70 -16.30 -1.40
C ALA A 114 -13.44 -14.97 -1.57
N PHE A 115 -12.75 -13.94 -2.08
CA PHE A 115 -13.30 -12.60 -2.27
C PHE A 115 -13.90 -12.36 -3.65
N LYS A 116 -13.81 -13.34 -4.57
CA LYS A 116 -14.38 -13.19 -5.91
C LYS A 116 -15.88 -12.99 -5.85
N GLY A 117 -16.37 -11.97 -6.56
CA GLY A 117 -17.79 -11.75 -6.75
C GLY A 117 -18.46 -12.92 -7.50
N ARG A 118 -19.77 -13.05 -7.31
CA ARG A 118 -20.61 -13.95 -8.13
C ARG A 118 -20.60 -13.44 -9.59
N TRP A 119 -20.87 -14.33 -10.54
CA TRP A 119 -21.01 -14.02 -11.96
C TRP A 119 -21.82 -12.72 -12.18
N PRO A 120 -21.44 -11.80 -13.10
CA PRO A 120 -20.51 -11.97 -14.22
C PRO A 120 -19.03 -11.64 -13.97
N SER A 121 -18.69 -10.80 -12.98
CA SER A 121 -17.34 -10.21 -12.93
C SER A 121 -16.24 -11.24 -12.67
N ARG A 122 -16.51 -12.31 -11.91
CA ARG A 122 -15.53 -13.34 -11.47
C ARG A 122 -14.22 -12.75 -10.90
N SER A 123 -14.23 -11.47 -10.52
CA SER A 123 -13.10 -10.70 -10.00
C SER A 123 -13.39 -10.25 -8.57
N VAL A 124 -12.33 -9.88 -7.85
CA VAL A 124 -12.48 -9.17 -6.58
C VAL A 124 -12.76 -7.70 -6.89
N THR A 125 -13.76 -7.11 -6.24
CA THR A 125 -14.16 -5.71 -6.40
C THR A 125 -14.40 -5.11 -5.01
N PRO A 126 -14.43 -3.77 -4.87
CA PRO A 126 -14.77 -3.14 -3.59
C PRO A 126 -16.11 -3.66 -3.02
N GLN A 127 -17.09 -3.91 -3.90
CA GLN A 127 -18.39 -4.44 -3.52
C GLN A 127 -18.33 -5.90 -3.06
N SER A 128 -17.45 -6.74 -3.62
CA SER A 128 -17.31 -8.12 -3.17
C SER A 128 -16.63 -8.21 -1.79
N VAL A 129 -15.65 -7.33 -1.52
CA VAL A 129 -15.07 -7.13 -0.18
C VAL A 129 -16.15 -6.65 0.80
N GLN A 130 -16.97 -5.68 0.40
CA GLN A 130 -18.09 -5.21 1.22
C GLN A 130 -19.10 -6.31 1.56
N LYS A 131 -19.44 -7.15 0.57
CA LYS A 131 -20.32 -8.31 0.79
C LYS A 131 -19.70 -9.30 1.78
N MET A 132 -18.40 -9.58 1.70
CA MET A 132 -17.70 -10.45 2.64
C MET A 132 -17.73 -9.86 4.06
N ALA A 133 -17.42 -8.57 4.20
CA ALA A 133 -17.43 -7.87 5.48
C ALA A 133 -18.82 -7.86 6.14
N ASN A 134 -19.89 -7.82 5.35
CA ASN A 134 -21.27 -7.83 5.84
C ASN A 134 -21.76 -9.20 6.34
N ARG A 135 -20.99 -10.27 6.17
CA ARG A 135 -21.37 -11.59 6.66
C ARG A 135 -21.23 -11.67 8.19
N PRO A 136 -22.14 -12.41 8.86
CA PRO A 136 -21.96 -12.73 10.27
C PRO A 136 -20.78 -13.70 10.44
N LEU A 137 -20.11 -13.62 11.58
CA LEU A 137 -19.16 -14.66 11.97
C LEU A 137 -19.93 -15.95 12.25
N THR A 138 -19.36 -17.08 11.84
CA THR A 138 -20.05 -18.38 11.83
C THR A 138 -19.36 -19.42 12.71
N GLY A 139 -18.19 -19.10 13.27
CA GLY A 139 -17.31 -20.05 13.94
C GLY A 139 -16.49 -20.90 12.97
N ASN A 140 -16.61 -20.67 11.66
CA ASN A 140 -15.88 -21.41 10.64
C ASN A 140 -14.45 -20.84 10.50
N PRO A 141 -13.40 -21.64 10.80
CA PRO A 141 -12.02 -21.17 10.79
C PRO A 141 -11.50 -20.79 9.40
N SER A 142 -12.13 -21.23 8.30
CA SER A 142 -11.74 -20.86 6.93
C SER A 142 -12.47 -19.61 6.43
N LEU A 143 -13.63 -19.29 6.98
CA LEU A 143 -14.45 -18.17 6.52
C LEU A 143 -14.31 -16.93 7.41
N ASP A 144 -14.31 -17.13 8.73
CA ASP A 144 -14.30 -16.03 9.70
C ASP A 144 -13.05 -15.13 9.57
N PRO A 145 -11.84 -15.64 9.28
CA PRO A 145 -10.68 -14.78 9.00
C PRO A 145 -10.91 -13.87 7.78
N ASN A 146 -11.53 -14.39 6.71
CA ASN A 146 -11.84 -13.61 5.51
C ASN A 146 -12.87 -12.50 5.80
N ILE A 147 -13.86 -12.77 6.66
CA ILE A 147 -14.83 -11.75 7.11
C ILE A 147 -14.12 -10.65 7.90
N ARG A 148 -13.23 -11.01 8.83
CA ARG A 148 -12.49 -10.04 9.65
C ARG A 148 -11.52 -9.21 8.82
N LEU A 149 -10.78 -9.85 7.91
CA LEU A 149 -9.92 -9.17 6.93
C LEU A 149 -10.73 -8.17 6.10
N ALA A 150 -11.88 -8.59 5.57
CA ALA A 150 -12.75 -7.71 4.77
C ALA A 150 -13.18 -6.47 5.56
N LYS A 151 -13.56 -6.63 6.83
CA LYS A 151 -13.94 -5.52 7.70
C LYS A 151 -12.79 -4.55 7.93
N GLU A 152 -11.60 -5.07 8.18
CA GLU A 152 -10.42 -4.22 8.39
C GLU A 152 -10.01 -3.48 7.11
N LEU A 153 -10.08 -4.12 5.94
CA LEU A 153 -9.85 -3.44 4.66
C LEU A 153 -10.79 -2.24 4.47
N LEU A 154 -12.09 -2.39 4.78
CA LEU A 154 -13.05 -1.29 4.67
C LEU A 154 -12.81 -0.15 5.68
N ARG A 155 -12.13 -0.42 6.79
CA ARG A 155 -11.71 0.63 7.74
C ARG A 155 -10.53 1.45 7.24
N ARG A 156 -9.86 1.00 6.20
CA ARG A 156 -8.68 1.64 5.62
C ARG A 156 -8.99 2.13 4.21
N PRO A 157 -9.75 3.24 4.07
CA PRO A 157 -10.18 3.72 2.76
C PRO A 157 -9.01 4.05 1.82
N GLY A 158 -7.90 4.57 2.35
CA GLY A 158 -6.68 4.81 1.56
C GLY A 158 -6.07 3.52 0.99
N LEU A 159 -6.08 2.42 1.76
CA LEU A 159 -5.66 1.11 1.28
C LEU A 159 -6.63 0.58 0.22
N MET A 160 -7.94 0.59 0.50
CA MET A 160 -8.94 0.14 -0.49
C MET A 160 -8.82 0.89 -1.81
N GLN A 161 -8.62 2.21 -1.76
CA GLN A 161 -8.41 3.02 -2.96
C GLN A 161 -7.10 2.66 -3.68
N ALA A 162 -6.03 2.36 -2.95
CA ALA A 162 -4.77 1.92 -3.55
C ALA A 162 -4.85 0.53 -4.20
N LEU A 163 -5.65 -0.38 -3.62
CA LEU A 163 -5.87 -1.73 -4.19
C LEU A 163 -6.78 -1.71 -5.43
N ASP A 164 -7.67 -0.72 -5.53
CA ASP A 164 -8.58 -0.48 -6.66
C ASP A 164 -7.93 0.35 -7.78
N ARG A 165 -6.68 0.77 -7.57
CA ARG A 165 -5.95 1.62 -8.49
C ARG A 165 -5.24 0.76 -9.52
N ASN A 166 -5.55 1.01 -10.79
CA ASN A 166 -4.85 0.38 -11.90
C ASN A 166 -3.36 0.78 -11.91
N GLY A 167 -2.47 -0.21 -11.92
CA GLY A 167 -1.02 0.02 -11.84
C GLY A 167 -0.40 0.81 -13.01
N SER A 168 -1.07 0.94 -14.16
CA SER A 168 -0.58 1.69 -15.33
C SER A 168 -1.17 3.09 -15.43
N THR A 169 -2.46 3.24 -15.15
CA THR A 169 -3.18 4.52 -15.31
C THR A 169 -3.24 5.31 -14.02
N GLY A 170 -3.29 4.62 -12.87
CA GLY A 170 -3.61 5.24 -11.59
C GLY A 170 -5.11 5.48 -11.38
N ALA A 171 -5.95 5.09 -12.34
CA ALA A 171 -7.40 5.20 -12.27
C ALA A 171 -8.00 4.20 -11.27
N LEU A 172 -9.13 4.59 -10.66
CA LEU A 172 -9.98 3.66 -9.92
C LEU A 172 -10.92 2.97 -10.90
N ASP A 173 -10.72 1.68 -11.11
CA ASP A 173 -11.49 0.91 -12.12
C ASP A 173 -12.55 -0.01 -11.49
N GLY A 174 -12.68 0.01 -10.17
CA GLY A 174 -13.64 -0.83 -9.44
C GLY A 174 -13.22 -2.30 -9.37
N ARG A 175 -11.95 -2.62 -9.69
CA ARG A 175 -11.40 -3.98 -9.69
C ARG A 175 -10.15 -4.00 -8.82
N LEU A 176 -10.13 -4.94 -7.87
CA LEU A 176 -8.93 -5.24 -7.10
C LEU A 176 -8.25 -6.39 -7.83
N SER A 177 -7.46 -6.10 -8.85
CA SER A 177 -6.75 -7.13 -9.59
C SER A 177 -5.59 -7.70 -8.76
N LYS A 178 -5.13 -8.91 -9.07
CA LYS A 178 -3.97 -9.48 -8.38
C LYS A 178 -2.71 -8.65 -8.58
N ASP A 179 -2.58 -8.01 -9.74
CA ASP A 179 -1.42 -7.20 -10.10
C ASP A 179 -1.41 -5.90 -9.30
N ASP A 180 -2.57 -5.24 -9.16
CA ASP A 180 -2.70 -4.02 -8.35
C ASP A 180 -2.42 -4.30 -6.87
N ILE A 181 -2.99 -5.39 -6.34
CA ILE A 181 -2.71 -5.83 -4.95
C ILE A 181 -1.21 -6.15 -4.78
N SER A 182 -0.62 -6.87 -5.72
CA SER A 182 0.82 -7.23 -5.68
C SER A 182 1.70 -5.99 -5.75
N SER A 183 1.29 -4.96 -6.51
CA SER A 183 1.98 -3.67 -6.59
C SER A 183 2.00 -2.98 -5.22
N VAL A 184 0.87 -2.95 -4.51
CA VAL A 184 0.79 -2.37 -3.15
C VAL A 184 1.66 -3.14 -2.16
N VAL A 185 1.65 -4.48 -2.23
CA VAL A 185 2.48 -5.34 -1.36
C VAL A 185 3.98 -5.09 -1.59
N ARG A 186 4.41 -5.02 -2.85
CA ARG A 186 5.84 -4.96 -3.22
C ARG A 186 6.40 -3.54 -3.29
N SER A 187 5.56 -2.52 -3.34
CA SER A 187 6.01 -1.14 -3.44
C SER A 187 6.58 -0.65 -2.12
N ASP A 188 7.83 -0.23 -2.15
CA ASP A 188 8.51 0.44 -1.05
C ASP A 188 8.23 1.95 -1.00
N ASN A 189 7.36 2.46 -1.88
CA ASN A 189 7.03 3.88 -1.91
C ASN A 189 6.06 4.22 -0.75
N PRO A 190 6.44 5.12 0.20
CA PRO A 190 5.54 5.50 1.29
C PRO A 190 4.29 6.25 0.80
N LEU A 191 4.31 6.82 -0.41
CA LEU A 191 3.20 7.57 -0.99
C LEU A 191 2.22 6.70 -1.80
N LYS A 192 2.43 5.37 -1.87
CA LYS A 192 1.58 4.45 -2.64
C LYS A 192 0.10 4.47 -2.23
N LEU A 193 -0.17 4.79 -0.96
CA LEU A 193 -1.53 4.87 -0.41
C LEU A 193 -2.17 6.25 -0.60
N ASN A 194 -1.40 7.26 -1.02
CA ASN A 194 -1.92 8.59 -1.21
C ASN A 194 -2.87 8.61 -2.40
N ASN A 195 -3.96 9.35 -2.28
CA ASN A 195 -4.81 9.64 -3.42
C ASN A 195 -4.23 10.78 -4.28
N ASP A 196 -4.80 10.95 -5.46
CA ASP A 196 -4.29 11.92 -6.43
C ASP A 196 -4.32 13.36 -5.89
N LYS A 197 -5.36 13.74 -5.14
CA LYS A 197 -5.43 15.06 -4.48
C LYS A 197 -4.32 15.24 -3.44
N GLN A 198 -3.95 14.19 -2.71
CA GLN A 198 -2.82 14.24 -1.77
C GLN A 198 -1.49 14.39 -2.52
N LEU A 199 -1.29 13.67 -3.62
CA LEU A 199 -0.09 13.83 -4.45
C LEU A 199 0.01 15.22 -5.08
N VAL A 200 -1.12 15.78 -5.56
CA VAL A 200 -1.18 17.16 -6.06
C VAL A 200 -0.81 18.16 -4.96
N ARG A 201 -1.30 17.97 -3.73
CA ARG A 201 -0.91 18.81 -2.58
C ARG A 201 0.58 18.72 -2.29
N GLU A 202 1.16 17.53 -2.26
CA GLU A 202 2.60 17.32 -2.07
C GLU A 202 3.42 18.00 -3.18
N MET A 203 2.98 17.86 -4.44
CA MET A 203 3.60 18.54 -5.59
C MET A 203 3.56 20.07 -5.45
N LEU A 204 2.46 20.63 -4.95
CA LEU A 204 2.33 22.07 -4.66
C LEU A 204 3.26 22.51 -3.54
N THR A 205 3.26 21.78 -2.42
CA THR A 205 4.12 22.07 -1.26
C THR A 205 5.59 22.13 -1.66
N HIS A 206 6.01 21.22 -2.55
CA HIS A 206 7.39 21.11 -3.00
C HIS A 206 7.64 21.72 -4.38
N PHE A 207 6.73 22.54 -4.89
CA PHE A 207 6.77 23.05 -6.26
C PHE A 207 8.11 23.72 -6.61
N ASN A 208 8.61 24.58 -5.71
CA ASN A 208 9.87 25.29 -5.89
C ASN A 208 11.10 24.37 -5.97
N SER A 209 11.05 23.23 -5.29
CA SER A 209 12.13 22.23 -5.31
C SER A 209 12.02 21.30 -6.52
N LEU A 210 10.81 21.09 -7.04
CA LEU A 210 10.52 20.24 -8.19
C LEU A 210 10.70 20.96 -9.53
N LYS A 211 10.47 22.28 -9.59
CA LYS A 211 10.57 23.08 -10.83
C LYS A 211 12.00 23.26 -11.36
N GLY A 212 13.00 22.83 -10.59
CA GLY A 212 14.41 22.98 -10.92
C GLY A 212 14.88 24.42 -10.75
N GLY A 213 15.59 24.93 -11.77
CA GLY A 213 16.31 26.21 -11.73
C GLY A 213 15.50 27.39 -11.19
N TYR A 214 16.21 28.34 -10.57
CA TYR A 214 15.62 29.47 -9.86
C TYR A 214 14.55 30.23 -10.67
N PHE A 215 14.82 30.44 -11.97
CA PHE A 215 13.94 31.17 -12.89
C PHE A 215 12.83 30.34 -13.54
N SER A 216 12.75 29.03 -13.28
CA SER A 216 11.67 28.20 -13.81
C SER A 216 10.35 28.56 -13.15
N SER A 217 9.26 28.71 -13.91
CA SER A 217 7.90 28.91 -13.39
C SER A 217 7.07 27.62 -13.36
N THR A 218 7.62 26.50 -13.84
CA THR A 218 6.91 25.23 -14.05
C THR A 218 7.79 24.03 -13.70
N ILE A 219 7.17 22.95 -13.22
CA ILE A 219 7.82 21.63 -13.15
C ILE A 219 7.83 21.02 -14.54
N LYS A 220 9.01 20.72 -15.09
CA LYS A 220 9.11 20.05 -16.39
C LYS A 220 8.95 18.55 -16.19
N LEU A 221 8.08 17.93 -16.99
CA LEU A 221 7.79 16.51 -16.87
C LEU A 221 9.04 15.63 -17.12
N ARG A 222 9.94 16.08 -18.00
CA ARG A 222 11.23 15.43 -18.24
C ARG A 222 12.12 15.44 -16.99
N GLU A 223 12.17 16.54 -16.25
CA GLU A 223 12.97 16.66 -15.02
C GLU A 223 12.35 15.81 -13.89
N LEU A 224 11.02 15.81 -13.80
CA LEU A 224 10.27 14.96 -12.87
C LEU A 224 10.49 13.48 -13.17
N SER A 225 10.47 13.09 -14.45
CA SER A 225 10.77 11.73 -14.90
C SER A 225 12.21 11.33 -14.60
N ALA A 226 13.19 12.21 -14.86
CA ALA A 226 14.58 11.95 -14.56
C ALA A 226 14.78 11.71 -13.06
N ARG A 227 14.13 12.54 -12.22
CA ARG A 227 14.13 12.39 -10.77
C ARG A 227 13.48 11.08 -10.31
N ALA A 228 12.35 10.68 -10.89
CA ALA A 228 11.69 9.42 -10.56
C ALA A 228 12.63 8.20 -10.77
N SER A 229 13.52 8.27 -11.76
CA SER A 229 14.50 7.22 -12.06
C SER A 229 15.75 7.25 -11.18
N GLN A 230 15.95 8.28 -10.34
CA GLN A 230 17.13 8.36 -9.46
C GLN A 230 17.05 7.34 -8.33
N ALA A 231 18.20 6.81 -7.90
CA ALA A 231 18.29 6.04 -6.67
C ALA A 231 18.04 6.92 -5.44
N LEU A 232 17.62 6.31 -4.33
CA LEU A 232 17.53 7.02 -3.05
C LEU A 232 18.95 7.35 -2.57
N THR A 233 19.14 8.58 -2.12
CA THR A 233 20.44 9.10 -1.70
C THR A 233 20.65 9.01 -0.19
N GLY A 234 19.63 8.59 0.57
CA GLY A 234 19.62 8.58 2.03
C GLY A 234 19.34 9.95 2.65
N ASN A 235 19.12 10.99 1.83
CA ASN A 235 18.73 12.30 2.32
C ASN A 235 17.19 12.36 2.36
N PRO A 236 16.55 12.52 3.53
CA PRO A 236 15.09 12.39 3.64
C PRO A 236 14.31 13.33 2.72
N PHE A 237 14.80 14.56 2.52
CA PHE A 237 14.15 15.53 1.67
C PHE A 237 14.27 15.18 0.18
N THR A 238 15.49 14.88 -0.28
CA THR A 238 15.72 14.47 -1.67
C THR A 238 14.98 13.16 -1.99
N ASP A 239 15.01 12.22 -1.07
CA ASP A 239 14.33 10.92 -1.20
C ASP A 239 12.82 11.08 -1.26
N HIS A 240 12.24 11.98 -0.45
CA HIS A 240 10.82 12.32 -0.54
C HIS A 240 10.45 12.88 -1.92
N LEU A 241 11.23 13.83 -2.46
CA LEU A 241 10.98 14.37 -3.81
C LEU A 241 11.10 13.28 -4.88
N THR A 242 12.05 12.36 -4.74
CA THR A 242 12.22 11.20 -5.62
C THR A 242 11.03 10.26 -5.54
N GLN A 243 10.56 9.92 -4.34
CA GLN A 243 9.40 9.06 -4.12
C GLN A 243 8.09 9.69 -4.61
N LEU A 244 7.91 11.00 -4.40
CA LEU A 244 6.80 11.78 -4.95
C LEU A 244 6.82 11.75 -6.48
N SER A 245 7.99 11.97 -7.08
CA SER A 245 8.16 11.91 -8.52
C SER A 245 7.85 10.52 -9.07
N ARG A 246 8.34 9.45 -8.41
CA ARG A 246 8.02 8.06 -8.78
C ARG A 246 6.53 7.79 -8.78
N GLU A 247 5.83 8.21 -7.72
CA GLU A 247 4.40 7.96 -7.60
C GLU A 247 3.58 8.72 -8.66
N VAL A 248 3.89 10.00 -8.89
CA VAL A 248 3.21 10.80 -9.92
C VAL A 248 3.50 10.25 -11.32
N MET A 249 4.74 9.82 -11.58
CA MET A 249 5.12 9.28 -12.88
C MET A 249 4.51 7.90 -13.17
N ALA A 250 4.24 7.10 -12.12
CA ALA A 250 3.56 5.82 -12.24
C ALA A 250 2.06 5.97 -12.58
N ARG A 251 1.44 7.10 -12.23
CA ARG A 251 0.00 7.36 -12.45
C ARG A 251 -0.21 8.21 -13.70
N SER A 252 -0.28 7.56 -14.86
CA SER A 252 -0.35 8.28 -16.13
C SER A 252 -1.58 9.18 -16.29
N ASP A 253 -2.72 8.86 -15.67
CA ASP A 253 -3.90 9.73 -15.68
C ASP A 253 -3.66 10.99 -14.83
N LEU A 254 -3.08 10.83 -13.63
CA LEU A 254 -2.71 11.96 -12.78
C LEU A 254 -1.73 12.89 -13.47
N ARG A 255 -0.68 12.32 -14.06
CA ARG A 255 0.29 13.06 -14.86
C ARG A 255 -0.39 13.82 -16.01
N SER A 256 -1.33 13.17 -16.69
CA SER A 256 -2.10 13.81 -17.78
C SER A 256 -3.01 14.93 -17.28
N MET A 257 -3.54 14.83 -16.06
CA MET A 257 -4.34 15.88 -15.43
C MET A 257 -3.48 17.09 -15.01
N MET A 258 -2.23 16.86 -14.59
CA MET A 258 -1.29 17.91 -14.17
C MET A 258 -0.65 18.67 -15.33
N ASP A 259 -0.48 18.03 -16.49
CA ASP A 259 0.10 18.58 -17.73
C ASP A 259 -1.01 19.05 -18.68
N ASN A 260 -1.92 19.88 -18.18
CA ASN A 260 -3.13 20.25 -18.91
C ASN A 260 -3.40 21.76 -18.83
N VAL A 261 -2.55 22.50 -19.54
CA VAL A 261 -2.66 23.94 -19.72
C VAL A 261 -3.86 24.21 -20.64
N ASP A 262 -4.99 24.64 -20.08
CA ASP A 262 -6.12 25.27 -20.80
C ASP A 262 -6.55 24.61 -22.14
N GLY A 263 -6.60 23.28 -22.19
CA GLY A 263 -7.18 22.53 -23.30
C GLY A 263 -6.22 22.21 -24.46
N TRP A 264 -6.11 20.91 -24.75
CA TRP A 264 -5.49 20.26 -25.92
C TRP A 264 -3.97 20.33 -26.07
N ARG A 265 -3.24 21.21 -25.36
CA ARG A 265 -1.78 21.29 -25.44
C ARG A 265 -1.13 20.73 -24.17
N ARG A 266 -0.76 19.45 -24.23
CA ARG A 266 0.21 18.85 -23.30
C ARG A 266 1.59 19.44 -23.62
N ASP A 267 2.01 20.46 -22.87
CA ASP A 267 3.26 21.17 -23.13
C ASP A 267 4.47 20.58 -22.38
N GLY A 268 4.23 19.48 -21.65
CA GLY A 268 5.22 18.74 -20.89
C GLY A 268 5.60 19.45 -19.60
N LYS A 269 4.74 20.31 -19.08
CA LYS A 269 5.01 21.16 -17.92
C LYS A 269 3.80 21.18 -16.99
N ILE A 270 4.09 21.38 -15.71
CA ILE A 270 3.11 21.47 -14.65
C ILE A 270 3.32 22.82 -13.97
N SER A 271 2.34 23.70 -14.08
CA SER A 271 2.30 24.99 -13.42
C SER A 271 1.66 24.88 -12.04
N GLN A 272 1.97 25.85 -11.18
CA GLN A 272 1.35 25.93 -9.85
C GLN A 272 -0.16 26.14 -9.95
N GLN A 273 -0.63 26.86 -10.98
CA GLN A 273 -2.05 27.13 -11.20
C GLN A 273 -2.84 25.87 -11.55
N GLU A 274 -2.31 25.00 -12.42
CA GLU A 274 -2.95 23.71 -12.75
C GLU A 274 -3.08 22.82 -11.52
N LEU A 275 -2.03 22.74 -10.71
CA LEU A 275 -2.11 21.98 -9.47
C LEU A 275 -3.17 22.56 -8.51
N TYR A 276 -3.31 23.89 -8.41
CA TYR A 276 -4.41 24.49 -7.64
C TYR A 276 -5.79 24.17 -8.22
N GLN A 277 -5.94 24.11 -9.55
CA GLN A 277 -7.20 23.74 -10.20
C GLN A 277 -7.61 22.30 -9.86
N LEU A 278 -6.66 21.36 -9.83
CA LEU A 278 -6.92 19.96 -9.47
C LEU A 278 -7.33 19.75 -8.01
N LEU A 279 -7.10 20.75 -7.15
CA LEU A 279 -7.53 20.71 -5.75
C LEU A 279 -8.90 21.33 -5.48
N ARG A 280 -9.47 22.03 -6.46
CA ARG A 280 -10.84 22.55 -6.37
C ARG A 280 -11.87 21.41 -6.42
#